data_AF-A0A497RS48-F1
#
_entry.id   AF-A0A497RS48-F1
#
_cell.length_a   1.000
_cell.length_b   1.000
_cell.length_c   1.000
_cell.angle_alpha   90.00
_cell.angle_beta   90.00
_cell.angle_gamma   90.00
#
_symmetry.space_group_name_H-M   'P 1'
#
loop_
_entity.id
_entity.type
_entity.pdbx_description
1 polymer ?
#
loop_
_entity_poly.entity_id
_entity_poly.type
_entity_poly.pdbx_seq_one_letter_code
_entity_poly.pdbx_strand_id
1 'polypeptide(L)'
;MIGIVSVFQVHDLFETDPKLIEKIISFWRLNMKAFGVKKLIIVNIDDLPVTCGDLEIEFEVYNTLEEVLKKYSDYTFVFLECAQQIEGIDFIPLKSFEHPADNVLYVFGSDYSVLNLSELKEKGYLEGNFVVSIETGSTIPLWAHTAMSIVLYDRKVKLSDSNE
;
A
#
# COMPACT_ATOMS: atom_id res chain seq x y z
N MET A 1 -10.91 -4.72 -10.03
CA MET A 1 -9.54 -5.25 -9.79
C MET A 1 -8.98 -4.71 -8.48
N ILE A 2 -8.22 -5.52 -7.72
CA ILE A 2 -7.56 -5.09 -6.47
C ILE A 2 -6.05 -5.13 -6.70
N GLY A 3 -5.35 -4.08 -6.30
CA GLY A 3 -3.89 -4.03 -6.33
C GLY A 3 -3.30 -3.39 -5.09
N ILE A 4 -2.01 -3.60 -4.91
CA ILE A 4 -1.19 -3.04 -3.84
C ILE A 4 -0.12 -2.16 -4.47
N VAL A 5 0.08 -0.97 -3.91
CA VAL A 5 1.20 -0.09 -4.20
C VAL A 5 2.06 -0.02 -2.94
N SER A 6 3.33 -0.39 -3.05
CA SER A 6 4.32 -0.16 -1.99
C SER A 6 5.31 0.87 -2.46
N VAL A 7 5.47 1.95 -1.69
CA VAL A 7 6.61 2.84 -1.85
C VAL A 7 7.80 2.17 -1.19
N PHE A 8 8.80 1.83 -1.99
CA PHE A 8 9.97 1.09 -1.55
C PHE A 8 11.17 2.02 -1.54
N GLN A 9 11.73 2.21 -0.35
CA GLN A 9 12.88 3.08 -0.12
C GLN A 9 13.78 2.39 0.91
N VAL A 10 15.05 2.23 0.58
CA VAL A 10 16.04 1.58 1.46
C VAL A 10 17.16 2.58 1.71
N HIS A 11 16.94 3.48 2.68
CA HIS A 11 18.02 4.36 3.15
C HIS A 11 18.90 3.62 4.15
N ASP A 12 20.20 3.52 3.81
CA ASP A 12 21.35 3.27 4.68
C ASP A 12 21.39 2.01 5.59
N LEU A 13 20.38 1.13 5.60
CA LEU A 13 20.38 -0.04 6.52
C LEU A 13 20.71 -1.39 5.90
N PHE A 14 20.89 -1.48 4.58
CA PHE A 14 21.31 -2.70 3.93
C PHE A 14 22.26 -2.37 2.78
N GLU A 15 23.54 -2.75 2.90
CA GLU A 15 24.28 -3.20 1.72
C GLU A 15 23.37 -4.22 1.04
N THR A 16 22.89 -3.87 -0.14
CA THR A 16 21.69 -4.41 -0.79
C THR A 16 21.82 -5.90 -1.10
N ASP A 17 21.63 -6.77 -0.09
CA ASP A 17 21.54 -8.21 -0.30
C ASP A 17 20.27 -8.48 -1.13
N PRO A 18 20.41 -8.89 -2.40
CA PRO A 18 19.26 -9.13 -3.26
C PRO A 18 18.32 -10.19 -2.68
N LYS A 19 18.84 -11.09 -1.83
CA LYS A 19 18.03 -12.12 -1.15
C LYS A 19 17.09 -11.51 -0.12
N LEU A 20 17.45 -10.40 0.50
CA LEU A 20 16.56 -9.72 1.45
C LEU A 20 15.39 -9.06 0.72
N ILE A 21 15.66 -8.39 -0.41
CA ILE A 21 14.62 -7.81 -1.27
C ILE A 21 13.67 -8.91 -1.74
N GLU A 22 14.21 -10.02 -2.25
CA GLU A 22 13.42 -11.18 -2.68
C GLU A 22 12.56 -11.74 -1.54
N LYS A 23 13.10 -11.82 -0.32
CA LYS A 23 12.36 -12.29 0.85
C LYS A 23 11.23 -11.35 1.24
N ILE A 24 11.47 -10.03 1.21
CA ILE A 24 10.42 -9.04 1.46
C ILE A 24 9.32 -9.21 0.42
N ILE A 25 9.65 -9.16 -0.87
CA ILE A 25 8.65 -9.34 -1.94
C ILE A 25 7.90 -10.68 -1.80
N SER A 26 8.57 -11.75 -1.38
CA SER A 26 7.92 -13.04 -1.10
C SER A 26 6.85 -12.95 -0.01
N PHE A 27 7.08 -12.18 1.06
CA PHE A 27 6.04 -11.95 2.08
C PHE A 27 4.84 -11.18 1.53
N TRP A 28 5.08 -10.16 0.71
CA TRP A 28 3.99 -9.40 0.07
C TRP A 28 3.15 -10.31 -0.81
N ARG A 29 3.80 -11.09 -1.68
CA ARG A 29 3.15 -12.04 -2.59
C ARG A 29 2.31 -13.07 -1.86
N LEU A 30 2.84 -13.71 -0.83
CA LEU A 30 2.13 -14.75 -0.09
C LEU A 30 0.83 -14.22 0.53
N ASN A 31 0.90 -13.02 1.14
CA ASN A 31 -0.28 -12.37 1.69
C ASN A 31 -1.28 -11.99 0.59
N MET A 32 -0.81 -11.36 -0.49
CA MET A 32 -1.66 -11.01 -1.63
C MET A 32 -2.42 -12.23 -2.18
N LYS A 33 -1.73 -13.36 -2.39
CA LYS A 33 -2.35 -14.60 -2.88
C LYS A 33 -3.39 -15.14 -1.91
N ALA A 34 -3.13 -15.10 -0.61
CA ALA A 34 -4.08 -15.54 0.41
C ALA A 34 -5.41 -14.75 0.38
N PHE A 35 -5.37 -13.51 -0.11
CA PHE A 35 -6.54 -12.62 -0.25
C PHE A 35 -6.99 -12.40 -1.70
N GLY A 36 -6.46 -13.17 -2.66
CA GLY A 36 -6.86 -13.10 -4.06
C GLY A 36 -6.46 -11.81 -4.79
N VAL A 37 -5.46 -11.08 -4.28
CA VAL A 37 -4.93 -9.87 -4.90
C VAL A 37 -3.93 -10.26 -5.99
N LYS A 38 -4.09 -9.68 -7.18
CA LYS A 38 -3.36 -10.11 -8.39
C LYS A 38 -2.38 -9.07 -8.93
N LYS A 39 -2.35 -7.85 -8.39
CA LYS A 39 -1.47 -6.78 -8.89
C LYS A 39 -0.61 -6.20 -7.77
N LEU A 40 0.71 -6.24 -7.94
CA LEU A 40 1.71 -5.63 -7.07
C LEU A 40 2.44 -4.54 -7.86
N ILE A 41 2.38 -3.31 -7.36
CA ILE A 41 3.08 -2.17 -7.90
C ILE A 41 4.14 -1.74 -6.87
N ILE A 42 5.39 -1.64 -7.30
CA ILE A 42 6.48 -1.12 -6.46
C ILE A 42 6.90 0.23 -7.01
N VAL A 43 6.89 1.26 -6.15
CA VAL A 43 7.54 2.54 -6.44
C VAL A 43 8.98 2.43 -5.92
N ASN A 44 9.92 2.21 -6.84
CA ASN A 44 11.32 1.93 -6.57
C ASN A 44 12.15 3.21 -6.69
N ILE A 45 12.20 3.97 -5.60
CA ILE A 45 12.87 5.29 -5.59
C ILE A 45 14.39 5.14 -5.78
N ASP A 46 14.96 4.02 -5.34
CA ASP A 46 16.40 3.79 -5.29
C ASP A 46 16.92 2.89 -6.45
N ASP A 47 16.09 2.65 -7.48
CA ASP A 47 16.43 1.82 -8.66
C ASP A 47 17.00 0.43 -8.31
N LEU A 48 16.45 -0.20 -7.27
CA LEU A 48 16.85 -1.54 -6.83
C LEU A 48 16.43 -2.62 -7.86
N PRO A 49 17.16 -3.74 -7.96
CA PRO A 49 16.81 -4.84 -8.87
C PRO A 49 15.65 -5.68 -8.31
N VAL A 50 14.46 -5.09 -8.23
CA VAL A 50 13.26 -5.74 -7.67
C VAL A 50 12.60 -6.64 -8.71
N THR A 51 12.31 -7.89 -8.33
CA THR A 51 11.53 -8.82 -9.15
C THR A 51 10.51 -9.56 -8.28
N CYS A 52 9.36 -9.92 -8.85
CA CYS A 52 8.32 -10.69 -8.16
C CYS A 52 8.55 -12.20 -8.26
N GLY A 53 8.93 -12.70 -9.44
CA GLY A 53 9.17 -14.13 -9.69
C GLY A 53 7.91 -15.01 -9.63
N ASP A 54 6.70 -14.43 -9.68
CA ASP A 54 5.42 -15.14 -9.69
C ASP A 54 4.60 -14.77 -10.92
N LEU A 55 4.18 -15.76 -11.69
CA LEU A 55 3.38 -15.54 -12.90
C LEU A 55 1.89 -15.25 -12.59
N GLU A 56 1.43 -15.52 -11.36
CA GLU A 56 0.04 -15.28 -10.95
C GLU A 56 -0.19 -13.85 -10.45
N ILE A 57 0.89 -13.09 -10.22
CA ILE A 57 0.85 -11.69 -9.79
C ILE A 57 1.39 -10.82 -10.91
N GLU A 58 0.52 -9.95 -11.43
CA GLU A 58 0.91 -8.85 -12.29
C GLU A 58 1.81 -7.90 -11.50
N PHE A 59 3.04 -7.72 -11.96
CA PHE A 59 4.07 -6.97 -11.25
C PHE A 59 4.57 -5.81 -12.11
N GLU A 60 4.51 -4.61 -11.54
CA GLU A 60 4.95 -3.39 -12.20
C GLU A 60 5.85 -2.58 -11.25
N VAL A 61 6.84 -1.91 -11.84
CA VAL A 61 7.78 -1.06 -11.12
C VAL A 61 7.75 0.33 -11.73
N TYR A 62 7.66 1.35 -10.87
CA TYR A 62 7.66 2.76 -11.23
C TYR A 62 8.72 3.50 -10.41
N ASN A 63 9.14 4.67 -10.89
CA ASN A 63 10.14 5.45 -10.16
C ASN A 63 9.50 6.43 -9.19
N THR A 64 8.24 6.80 -9.42
CA THR A 64 7.51 7.73 -8.55
C THR A 64 6.07 7.29 -8.31
N LEU A 65 5.51 7.66 -7.16
CA LEU A 65 4.09 7.44 -6.89
C LEU A 65 3.19 8.25 -7.84
N GLU A 66 3.67 9.40 -8.31
CA GLU A 66 2.96 10.25 -9.27
C GLU A 66 2.73 9.54 -10.62
N GLU A 67 3.68 8.74 -11.10
CA GLU A 67 3.50 7.92 -12.30
C GLU A 67 2.38 6.89 -12.13
N VAL A 68 2.32 6.24 -10.96
CA VAL A 68 1.26 5.28 -10.62
C VAL A 68 -0.10 5.98 -10.59
N LEU A 69 -0.19 7.11 -9.90
CA LEU A 69 -1.44 7.89 -9.78
C LEU A 69 -1.97 8.33 -11.15
N LYS A 70 -1.08 8.76 -12.06
CA LYS A 70 -1.46 9.13 -13.43
C LYS A 70 -1.86 7.93 -14.28
N LYS A 71 -1.16 6.80 -14.14
CA LYS A 71 -1.42 5.59 -14.93
C LYS A 71 -2.76 4.94 -14.57
N TYR A 72 -3.11 4.98 -13.29
CA TYR A 72 -4.29 4.35 -12.71
C TYR A 72 -5.32 5.38 -12.25
N SER A 73 -5.50 6.46 -13.02
CA SER A 73 -6.40 7.56 -12.67
C SER A 73 -7.88 7.16 -12.58
N ASP A 74 -8.24 6.00 -13.12
CA ASP A 74 -9.59 5.40 -13.05
C ASP A 74 -9.78 4.49 -11.82
N TYR A 75 -8.76 4.34 -10.98
CA TYR A 75 -8.81 3.55 -9.74
C TYR A 75 -9.02 4.46 -8.54
N THR A 76 -9.69 3.92 -7.52
CA THR A 76 -9.73 4.51 -6.20
C THR A 76 -8.45 4.16 -5.45
N PHE A 77 -7.77 5.17 -4.92
CA PHE A 77 -6.61 4.99 -4.06
C PHE A 77 -7.03 5.03 -2.59
N VAL A 78 -6.49 4.10 -1.81
CA VAL A 78 -6.61 4.09 -0.36
C VAL A 78 -5.19 4.20 0.21
N PHE A 79 -4.83 5.39 0.67
CA PHE A 79 -3.53 5.67 1.28
C PHE A 79 -3.55 5.25 2.74
N LEU A 80 -2.67 4.33 3.10
CA LEU A 80 -2.57 3.77 4.45
C LEU A 80 -1.40 4.40 5.17
N GLU A 81 -1.69 5.07 6.29
CA GLU A 81 -0.66 5.70 7.11
C GLU A 81 -1.03 5.68 8.60
N CYS A 82 -0.01 5.70 9.45
CA CYS A 82 -0.16 5.79 10.89
C CYS A 82 -0.79 7.15 11.27
N ALA A 83 -1.77 7.16 12.16
CA ALA A 83 -2.56 8.37 12.47
C ALA A 83 -1.67 9.55 12.92
N GLN A 84 -0.58 9.27 13.63
CA GLN A 84 0.37 10.26 14.12
C GLN A 84 1.24 10.86 13.02
N GLN A 85 1.29 10.26 11.84
CA GLN A 85 2.01 10.75 10.66
C GLN A 85 1.09 11.51 9.69
N ILE A 86 -0.21 11.58 9.98
CA ILE A 86 -1.20 12.29 9.16
C ILE A 86 -1.42 13.68 9.77
N GLU A 87 -0.81 14.71 9.17
CA GLU A 87 -0.93 16.09 9.64
C GLU A 87 -1.83 16.92 8.70
N GLY A 88 -2.83 17.61 9.26
CA GLY A 88 -3.67 18.56 8.51
C GLY A 88 -4.54 17.92 7.41
N ILE A 89 -4.76 16.61 7.49
CA ILE A 89 -5.52 15.80 6.53
C ILE A 89 -6.52 14.95 7.30
N ASP A 90 -7.78 14.97 6.86
CA ASP A 90 -8.81 14.11 7.43
C ASP A 90 -8.52 12.66 7.03
N PHE A 91 -8.67 11.74 7.98
CA PHE A 91 -8.50 10.31 7.74
C PHE A 91 -9.64 9.51 8.37
N ILE A 92 -9.82 8.28 7.88
CA ILE A 92 -10.84 7.35 8.35
C ILE A 92 -10.14 6.22 9.13
N PRO A 93 -10.52 5.95 10.39
CA PRO A 93 -10.07 4.75 11.08
C PRO A 93 -10.48 3.49 10.32
N LEU A 94 -9.58 2.53 10.12
CA LEU A 94 -9.82 1.30 9.34
C LEU A 94 -11.07 0.56 9.83
N LYS A 95 -11.29 0.51 11.14
CA LYS A 95 -12.47 -0.13 11.75
C LYS A 95 -13.78 0.40 11.16
N SER A 96 -13.85 1.70 10.89
CA SER A 96 -15.03 2.39 10.35
C SER A 96 -14.98 2.58 8.82
N PHE A 97 -13.89 2.17 8.17
CA PHE A 97 -13.72 2.33 6.73
C PHE A 97 -14.53 1.30 5.95
N GLU A 98 -15.27 1.78 4.95
CA GLU A 98 -15.98 0.94 3.97
C GLU A 98 -15.12 0.77 2.73
N HIS A 99 -14.72 -0.47 2.45
CA HIS A 99 -13.79 -0.75 1.36
C HIS A 99 -14.48 -0.64 -0.01
N PRO A 100 -13.90 0.05 -1.01
CA PRO A 100 -14.44 0.09 -2.36
C PRO A 100 -14.51 -1.31 -2.98
N ALA A 101 -15.64 -1.73 -3.56
CA ALA A 101 -15.81 -3.12 -4.04
C ALA A 101 -14.83 -3.50 -5.17
N ASP A 102 -14.54 -2.56 -6.07
CA ASP A 102 -13.72 -2.77 -7.25
C ASP A 102 -12.77 -1.60 -7.55
N ASN A 103 -11.80 -1.87 -8.44
CA ASN A 103 -10.80 -0.94 -8.98
C ASN A 103 -10.14 -0.09 -7.89
N VAL A 104 -9.54 -0.78 -6.92
CA VAL A 104 -8.91 -0.17 -5.76
C VAL A 104 -7.42 -0.50 -5.71
N LEU A 105 -6.62 0.52 -5.42
CA LEU A 105 -5.19 0.40 -5.12
C LEU A 105 -4.94 0.83 -3.67
N TYR A 106 -4.47 -0.10 -2.85
CA TYR A 106 -4.03 0.20 -1.48
C TYR A 106 -2.58 0.65 -1.51
N VAL A 107 -2.31 1.86 -1.05
CA VAL A 107 -0.99 2.49 -1.08
C VAL A 107 -0.39 2.48 0.31
N PHE A 108 0.78 1.87 0.44
CA PHE A 108 1.56 1.80 1.68
C PHE A 108 2.89 2.54 1.49
N GLY A 109 3.28 3.32 2.50
CA GLY A 109 4.65 3.83 2.62
C GLY A 109 5.67 2.70 2.79
N SER A 110 6.95 3.04 2.82
CA SER A 110 7.99 2.08 3.17
C SER A 110 8.04 1.89 4.69
N ASP A 111 8.67 0.81 5.17
CA ASP A 111 8.89 0.61 6.61
C ASP A 111 9.75 1.74 7.25
N TYR A 112 10.41 2.56 6.43
CA TYR A 112 11.35 3.61 6.83
C TYR A 112 10.98 5.00 6.31
N SER A 113 9.87 5.14 5.59
CA SER A 113 9.44 6.42 5.03
C SER A 113 7.94 6.58 5.08
N VAL A 114 7.52 7.81 5.40
CA VAL A 114 6.13 8.22 5.49
C VAL A 114 5.65 8.63 4.10
N LEU A 115 4.39 8.35 3.78
CA LEU A 115 3.79 8.91 2.57
C LEU A 115 3.71 10.43 2.68
N ASN A 116 4.19 11.17 1.68
CA ASN A 116 4.07 12.63 1.68
C ASN A 116 2.64 13.09 1.35
N LEU A 117 1.71 12.84 2.27
CA LEU A 117 0.28 13.09 2.09
C LEU A 117 -0.02 14.59 1.88
N SER A 118 0.76 15.48 2.49
CA SER A 118 0.62 16.94 2.30
C SER A 118 0.91 17.34 0.86
N GLU A 119 1.99 16.84 0.26
CA GLU A 119 2.28 17.08 -1.15
C GLU A 119 1.19 16.48 -2.06
N LEU A 120 0.72 15.27 -1.75
CA LEU A 120 -0.37 14.64 -2.50
C LEU A 120 -1.66 15.47 -2.43
N LYS A 121 -1.96 16.07 -1.28
CA LYS A 121 -3.09 16.99 -1.09
C LYS A 121 -2.93 18.26 -1.92
N GLU A 122 -1.77 18.91 -1.86
CA GLU A 122 -1.48 20.13 -2.64
C GLU A 122 -1.58 19.90 -4.15
N LYS A 123 -1.20 18.71 -4.62
CA LYS A 123 -1.31 18.30 -6.02
C LYS A 123 -2.71 17.78 -6.42
N GLY A 124 -3.67 17.73 -5.49
CA GLY A 124 -5.04 17.30 -5.74
C GLY A 124 -5.23 15.77 -5.85
N TYR A 125 -4.22 14.96 -5.53
CA TYR A 125 -4.31 13.50 -5.65
C TYR A 125 -5.16 12.85 -4.57
N LEU A 126 -5.49 13.56 -3.49
CA LEU A 126 -6.40 13.04 -2.45
C LEU A 126 -7.88 13.27 -2.78
N GLU A 127 -8.21 14.11 -3.76
CA GLU A 127 -9.61 14.34 -4.15
C GLU A 127 -10.22 13.07 -4.74
N GLY A 128 -11.33 12.60 -4.14
CA GLY A 128 -11.99 11.35 -4.55
C GLY A 128 -11.30 10.06 -4.06
N ASN A 129 -10.23 10.17 -3.26
CA ASN A 129 -9.49 9.05 -2.69
C ASN A 129 -9.59 9.05 -1.16
N PHE A 130 -9.06 8.00 -0.53
CA PHE A 130 -9.18 7.82 0.93
C PHE A 130 -7.82 7.83 1.61
N VAL A 131 -7.74 8.49 2.77
CA VAL A 131 -6.65 8.31 3.73
C VAL A 131 -7.20 7.51 4.89
N VAL A 132 -6.58 6.37 5.16
CA VAL A 132 -7.05 5.39 6.15
C VAL A 132 -5.94 5.11 7.14
N SER A 133 -6.31 4.97 8.41
CA SER A 133 -5.35 4.64 9.47
C SER A 133 -5.74 3.39 10.23
N ILE A 134 -4.75 2.53 10.51
CA ILE A 134 -4.91 1.39 11.42
C ILE A 134 -4.67 1.88 12.84
N GLU A 135 -5.73 1.97 13.63
CA GLU A 135 -5.62 2.30 15.05
C GLU A 135 -4.92 1.15 15.79
N THR A 136 -3.83 1.47 16.48
CA THR A 136 -3.15 0.52 17.37
C THR A 136 -3.13 1.05 18.80
N GLY A 137 -2.88 0.17 19.78
CA GLY A 137 -2.70 0.59 21.17
C GLY A 137 -1.40 1.37 21.45
N SER A 138 -0.57 1.58 20.42
CA SER A 138 0.71 2.28 20.46
C SER A 138 0.77 3.35 19.38
N THR A 139 1.75 4.24 19.46
CA THR A 139 2.07 5.23 18.40
C THR A 139 3.12 4.70 17.43
N ILE A 140 3.60 3.47 17.62
CA ILE A 140 4.62 2.85 16.77
C ILE A 140 3.96 2.41 15.46
N PRO A 141 4.49 2.82 14.29
CA PRO A 141 3.95 2.38 13.01
C PRO A 141 4.11 0.87 12.83
N LEU A 142 3.12 0.25 12.21
CA LEU A 142 3.22 -1.13 11.78
C LEU A 142 4.14 -1.23 10.57
N TRP A 143 4.78 -2.39 10.41
CA TRP A 143 5.48 -2.70 9.18
C TRP A 143 4.46 -2.77 8.04
N ALA A 144 4.79 -2.24 6.87
CA ALA A 144 3.92 -2.09 5.71
C ALA A 144 3.28 -3.42 5.30
N HIS A 145 4.03 -4.52 5.30
CA HIS A 145 3.49 -5.86 4.98
C HIS A 145 2.47 -6.35 6.03
N THR A 146 2.64 -5.97 7.31
CA THR A 146 1.71 -6.29 8.40
C THR A 146 0.45 -5.44 8.26
N ALA A 147 0.59 -4.14 8.02
CA ALA A 147 -0.53 -3.24 7.73
C ALA A 147 -1.34 -3.73 6.52
N MET A 148 -0.68 -4.13 5.43
CA MET A 148 -1.31 -4.72 4.26
C MET A 148 -2.13 -5.96 4.61
N SER A 149 -1.56 -6.87 5.41
CA SER A 149 -2.26 -8.10 5.81
C SER A 149 -3.54 -7.81 6.61
N ILE A 150 -3.50 -6.83 7.51
CA ILE A 150 -4.65 -6.38 8.30
C ILE A 150 -5.72 -5.78 7.38
N VAL A 151 -5.34 -4.87 6.49
CA VAL A 151 -6.27 -4.19 5.56
C VAL A 151 -6.93 -5.18 4.61
N LEU A 152 -6.19 -6.14 4.09
CA LEU A 152 -6.74 -7.18 3.20
C LEU A 152 -7.67 -8.14 3.94
N TYR A 153 -7.37 -8.47 5.20
CA TYR A 153 -8.27 -9.25 6.04
C TYR A 153 -9.56 -8.48 6.36
N ASP A 154 -9.46 -7.23 6.80
CA ASP A 154 -10.61 -6.37 7.12
C ASP A 154 -11.55 -6.21 5.91
N ARG A 155 -10.95 -5.94 4.73
CA ARG A 155 -11.67 -5.93 3.45
C ARG A 155 -12.44 -7.22 3.21
N LYS A 156 -11.77 -8.37 3.36
CA LYS A 156 -12.37 -9.68 3.08
C LYS A 156 -13.57 -9.93 3.99
N VAL A 157 -13.47 -9.63 5.28
CA VAL A 157 -14.57 -9.81 6.24
C VAL A 157 -15.75 -8.91 5.86
N LYS A 158 -15.53 -7.60 5.73
CA LYS A 158 -16.61 -6.63 5.47
C LYS A 158 -17.34 -6.86 4.13
N LEU A 159 -16.61 -7.26 3.09
CA LEU A 159 -17.23 -7.55 1.79
C LEU A 159 -17.91 -8.92 1.73
N SER A 160 -17.54 -9.86 2.60
CA SER A 160 -18.26 -11.14 2.70
C SER A 160 -19.63 -10.94 3.35
N ASP A 161 -19.67 -10.15 4.41
CA ASP A 161 -20.90 -9.84 5.15
C ASP A 161 -21.91 -9.00 4.32
N SER A 162 -21.44 -8.32 3.27
CA SER A 162 -22.29 -7.51 2.39
C SER A 162 -23.00 -8.31 1.28
N ASN A 163 -22.69 -9.61 1.14
CA ASN A 163 -23.26 -10.50 0.13
C ASN A 163 -24.23 -11.54 0.72
N GLU A 164 -24.62 -11.40 1.99
CA GLU A 164 -25.73 -12.13 2.63
C GLU A 164 -27.02 -11.28 2.65
#